data_AF-A0A6J5DR24-F1
#
_entry.id   AF-A0A6J5DR24-F1
#
_cell.length_a   1.000
_cell.length_b   1.000
_cell.length_c   1.000
_cell.angle_alpha   90.00
_cell.angle_beta   90.00
_cell.angle_gamma   90.00
#
_symmetry.space_group_name_H-M   'P 1'
#
loop_
_entity.id
_entity.type
_entity.pdbx_description
1 polymer ?
#
loop_
_entity_poly.entity_id
_entity_poly.type
_entity_poly.pdbx_seq_one_letter_code
_entity_poly.pdbx_strand_id
1 'polypeptide(L)'
;MKPALPAIAALGCLAIAFHPSWAAAPIGAVSVQEGNIVYTAPGGATEALTETGADDAPALSPAGDAIAFTRLTRDVDEAHDSPAVRDLWVIRLKDHKAVRLVTGKPAGKGKPANVLADIDHPIFSPDGATVYFLTAASSDSAAIHAVPAAGGPQRYVTDGNALSVVTRGKYAGSLMVEQHRVMADHGSWDPEVLVSPAGKMIKVVGEDPNALRSVEREQN
;
A
#
# COMPACT_ATOMS: atom_id res chain seq x y z
N MET A 1 -81.41 9.95 -10.52
CA MET A 1 -81.07 9.36 -11.84
C MET A 1 -79.76 10.00 -12.31
N LYS A 2 -78.77 9.20 -12.74
CA LYS A 2 -77.36 9.59 -13.00
C LYS A 2 -77.20 10.75 -13.99
N PRO A 3 -76.13 11.55 -13.85
CA PRO A 3 -75.04 11.51 -14.84
C PRO A 3 -73.64 11.45 -14.17
N ALA A 4 -72.81 10.46 -14.51
CA ALA A 4 -71.72 10.50 -15.50
C ALA A 4 -70.46 11.25 -14.99
N LEU A 5 -69.43 10.48 -14.59
CA LEU A 5 -68.09 10.97 -14.31
C LEU A 5 -67.35 11.37 -15.62
N PRO A 6 -66.46 12.38 -15.60
CA PRO A 6 -65.32 12.41 -16.49
C PRO A 6 -64.10 11.76 -15.83
N ALA A 7 -63.40 10.93 -16.62
CA ALA A 7 -62.13 10.33 -16.29
C ALA A 7 -61.02 11.39 -16.26
N ILE A 8 -60.26 11.45 -15.17
CA ILE A 8 -59.00 12.22 -15.11
C ILE A 8 -57.87 11.26 -15.45
N ALA A 9 -57.22 11.51 -16.58
CA ALA A 9 -55.99 10.83 -16.98
C ALA A 9 -54.86 11.24 -16.02
N ALA A 10 -54.31 10.26 -15.31
CA ALA A 10 -53.09 10.45 -14.53
C ALA A 10 -51.89 10.46 -15.50
N LEU A 11 -51.39 11.65 -15.82
CA LEU A 11 -50.07 11.82 -16.42
C LEU A 11 -49.02 11.49 -15.36
N GLY A 12 -48.38 10.33 -15.50
CA GLY A 12 -47.26 9.93 -14.67
C GLY A 12 -46.08 10.89 -14.89
N CYS A 13 -45.73 11.66 -13.85
CA CYS A 13 -44.46 12.35 -13.79
C CYS A 13 -43.35 11.31 -13.62
N LEU A 14 -42.63 11.00 -14.70
CA LEU A 14 -41.38 10.26 -14.64
C LEU A 14 -40.32 11.18 -14.02
N ALA A 15 -40.14 11.09 -12.71
CA ALA A 15 -39.04 11.78 -12.03
C ALA A 15 -37.73 11.11 -12.44
N ILE A 16 -36.99 11.75 -13.34
CA ILE A 16 -35.61 11.37 -13.66
C ILE A 16 -34.77 11.77 -12.44
N ALA A 17 -34.52 10.83 -11.54
CA ALA A 17 -33.55 10.99 -10.48
C ALA A 17 -32.15 11.08 -11.14
N PHE A 18 -31.61 12.29 -11.23
CA PHE A 18 -30.20 12.49 -11.50
C PHE A 18 -29.44 11.95 -10.30
N HIS A 19 -28.89 10.75 -10.41
CA HIS A 19 -27.83 10.30 -9.52
C HIS A 19 -26.59 11.11 -9.90
N PRO A 20 -26.08 12.02 -9.04
CA PRO A 20 -24.77 12.59 -9.27
C PRO A 20 -23.79 11.42 -9.30
N SER A 21 -23.27 11.11 -10.49
CA SER A 21 -22.06 10.31 -10.60
C SER A 21 -20.97 11.17 -10.01
N TRP A 22 -20.61 10.94 -8.75
CA TRP A 22 -19.38 11.50 -8.22
C TRP A 22 -18.24 10.88 -9.00
N ALA A 23 -17.73 11.62 -9.98
CA ALA A 23 -16.37 11.41 -10.42
C ALA A 23 -15.50 11.51 -9.17
N ALA A 24 -14.70 10.48 -8.90
CA ALA A 24 -13.71 10.56 -7.84
C ALA A 24 -12.90 11.84 -8.04
N ALA A 25 -12.81 12.68 -7.01
CA ALA A 25 -11.99 13.88 -7.08
C ALA A 25 -10.58 13.47 -7.54
N PRO A 26 -9.95 14.23 -8.44
CA PRO A 26 -8.61 13.89 -8.88
C PRO A 26 -7.71 13.82 -7.64
N ILE A 27 -6.92 12.75 -7.53
CA ILE A 27 -6.01 12.53 -6.42
C ILE A 27 -4.70 13.27 -6.75
N GLY A 28 -4.08 13.91 -5.75
CA GLY A 28 -2.79 14.56 -5.92
C GLY A 28 -1.64 13.56 -6.15
N ALA A 29 -0.43 14.08 -6.26
CA ALA A 29 0.79 13.29 -6.36
C ALA A 29 1.68 13.53 -5.14
N VAL A 30 2.56 12.57 -4.85
CA VAL A 30 3.57 12.70 -3.80
C VAL A 30 4.96 12.50 -4.39
N SER A 31 5.93 13.22 -3.86
CA SER A 31 7.34 13.16 -4.27
C SER A 31 8.26 13.40 -3.07
N VAL A 32 9.56 13.18 -3.26
CA VAL A 32 10.60 13.51 -2.30
C VAL A 32 11.45 14.63 -2.87
N GLN A 33 11.69 15.69 -2.09
CA GLN A 33 12.60 16.78 -2.43
C GLN A 33 13.51 17.04 -1.24
N GLU A 34 14.82 16.91 -1.43
CA GLU A 34 15.84 17.13 -0.38
C GLU A 34 15.56 16.32 0.91
N GLY A 35 15.07 15.09 0.77
CA GLY A 35 14.72 14.23 1.91
C GLY A 35 13.45 14.67 2.66
N ASN A 36 12.55 15.39 1.99
CA ASN A 36 11.27 15.82 2.54
C ASN A 36 10.12 15.34 1.67
N ILE A 37 9.00 15.01 2.30
CA ILE A 37 7.79 14.60 1.59
C ILE A 37 7.10 15.85 1.05
N VAL A 38 6.88 15.88 -0.26
CA VAL A 38 6.21 16.97 -0.96
C VAL A 38 4.93 16.47 -1.61
N TYR A 39 3.82 17.12 -1.32
CA TYR A 39 2.53 16.84 -1.94
C TYR A 39 2.22 17.86 -3.03
N THR A 40 1.78 17.35 -4.18
CA THR A 40 1.30 18.15 -5.31
C THR A 40 -0.20 17.94 -5.44
N ALA A 41 -0.98 18.97 -5.11
CA ALA A 41 -2.42 18.95 -5.27
C ALA A 41 -2.81 18.73 -6.75
N PRO A 42 -4.02 18.26 -7.05
CA PRO A 42 -4.49 18.05 -8.42
C PRO A 42 -4.40 19.28 -9.33
N GLY A 43 -4.46 20.49 -8.74
CA GLY A 43 -4.30 21.76 -9.46
C GLY A 43 -2.83 22.17 -9.71
N GLY A 44 -1.86 21.34 -9.32
CA GLY A 44 -0.42 21.59 -9.50
C GLY A 44 0.25 22.39 -8.38
N ALA A 45 -0.49 22.87 -7.39
CA ALA A 45 0.09 23.52 -6.21
C ALA A 45 0.88 22.50 -5.38
N THR A 46 2.10 22.85 -5.00
CA THR A 46 3.02 21.99 -4.24
C THR A 46 3.21 22.50 -2.82
N GLU A 47 3.28 21.61 -1.85
CA GLU A 47 3.63 21.91 -0.46
C GLU A 47 4.59 20.88 0.13
N ALA A 48 5.57 21.35 0.90
CA ALA A 48 6.39 20.48 1.73
C ALA A 48 5.58 20.09 2.98
N LEU A 49 5.45 18.80 3.21
CA LEU A 49 4.72 18.23 4.34
C LEU A 49 5.62 17.87 5.52
N THR A 50 6.92 17.73 5.25
CA THR A 50 7.96 17.47 6.25
C THR A 50 9.18 18.35 6.01
N GLU A 51 10.02 18.48 7.02
CA GLU A 51 11.23 19.34 7.02
C GLU A 51 12.40 18.64 7.72
N THR A 52 12.48 17.30 7.63
CA THR A 52 13.49 16.51 8.34
C THR A 52 14.76 16.27 7.54
N GLY A 53 14.70 16.38 6.21
CA GLY A 53 15.79 16.02 5.31
C GLY A 53 16.14 14.53 5.32
N ALA A 54 15.30 13.68 5.90
CA ALA A 54 15.57 12.25 6.11
C ALA A 54 14.39 11.35 5.72
N ASP A 55 13.37 11.90 5.04
CA ASP A 55 12.15 11.19 4.66
C ASP A 55 12.23 10.70 3.20
N ASP A 56 11.73 9.48 2.95
CA ASP A 56 11.76 8.84 1.63
C ASP A 56 10.61 7.83 1.43
N ALA A 57 10.55 7.21 0.25
CA ALA A 57 9.60 6.17 -0.15
C ALA A 57 8.13 6.51 0.17
N PRO A 58 7.61 7.67 -0.28
CA PRO A 58 6.24 8.06 0.03
C PRO A 58 5.22 7.23 -0.76
N ALA A 59 4.12 6.89 -0.11
CA ALA A 59 2.94 6.28 -0.71
C ALA A 59 1.68 7.02 -0.31
N LEU A 60 0.91 7.47 -1.30
CA LEU A 60 -0.38 8.10 -1.10
C LEU A 60 -1.47 7.04 -0.90
N SER A 61 -2.30 7.22 0.12
CA SER A 61 -3.46 6.37 0.39
C SER A 61 -4.46 6.40 -0.79
N PRO A 62 -5.27 5.33 -0.99
CA PRO A 62 -6.24 5.27 -2.09
C PRO A 62 -7.30 6.38 -2.04
N ALA A 63 -7.62 6.87 -0.83
CA ALA A 63 -8.54 7.98 -0.64
C ALA A 63 -7.89 9.36 -0.85
N GLY A 64 -6.56 9.42 -0.96
CA GLY A 64 -5.81 10.65 -1.15
C GLY A 64 -5.79 11.57 0.07
N ASP A 65 -5.99 11.03 1.28
CA ASP A 65 -6.12 11.82 2.53
C ASP A 65 -4.97 11.60 3.53
N ALA A 66 -4.13 10.58 3.29
CA ALA A 66 -2.93 10.28 4.07
C ALA A 66 -1.77 9.81 3.18
N ILE A 67 -0.54 10.03 3.65
CA ILE A 67 0.70 9.58 3.02
C ILE A 67 1.51 8.77 4.04
N ALA A 68 1.88 7.55 3.67
CA ALA A 68 2.87 6.75 4.39
C ALA A 68 4.26 7.06 3.83
N PHE A 69 5.28 7.07 4.67
CA PHE A 69 6.66 7.34 4.26
C PHE A 69 7.64 6.76 5.27
N THR A 70 8.89 6.61 4.87
CA THR A 70 9.96 6.17 5.76
C THR A 70 10.80 7.35 6.21
N ARG A 71 11.39 7.25 7.40
CA ARG A 71 12.32 8.25 7.93
C ARG A 71 13.62 7.58 8.35
N LEU A 72 14.73 7.97 7.74
CA LEU A 72 16.06 7.52 8.13
C LEU A 72 16.40 8.02 9.53
N THR A 73 16.81 7.10 10.40
CA THR A 73 17.22 7.37 11.79
C THR A 73 18.68 7.01 12.04
N ARG A 74 19.21 6.06 11.27
CA ARG A 74 20.61 5.69 11.24
C ARG A 74 20.96 5.22 9.83
N ASP A 75 22.06 5.72 9.29
CA ASP A 75 22.56 5.31 7.99
C ASP A 75 23.12 3.88 8.01
N VAL A 76 23.39 3.33 6.83
CA VAL A 76 24.12 2.07 6.65
C VAL A 76 25.50 2.21 7.29
N ASP A 77 25.92 1.16 8.00
CA ASP A 77 27.27 1.01 8.52
C ASP A 77 27.88 -0.25 7.91
N GLU A 78 28.49 -0.07 6.74
CA GLU A 78 29.11 -1.15 5.95
C GLU A 78 30.26 -1.82 6.70
N ALA A 79 31.00 -1.05 7.52
CA ALA A 79 32.13 -1.57 8.28
C ALA A 79 31.70 -2.63 9.32
N HIS A 80 30.45 -2.55 9.78
CA HIS A 80 29.88 -3.47 10.75
C HIS A 80 28.69 -4.26 10.21
N ASP A 81 28.55 -4.36 8.87
CA ASP A 81 27.48 -5.11 8.20
C ASP A 81 26.08 -4.80 8.77
N SER A 82 25.84 -3.51 9.00
CA SER A 82 24.66 -3.03 9.70
C SER A 82 23.81 -2.19 8.75
N PRO A 83 22.61 -2.66 8.35
CA PRO A 83 21.77 -1.92 7.43
C PRO A 83 21.26 -0.64 8.08
N ALA A 84 20.72 0.24 7.23
CA ALA A 84 20.06 1.46 7.67
C ALA A 84 18.89 1.15 8.61
N VAL A 85 18.56 2.11 9.46
CA VAL A 85 17.37 2.06 10.31
C VAL A 85 16.41 3.15 9.88
N ARG A 86 15.24 2.72 9.44
CA ARG A 86 14.16 3.59 9.02
C ARG A 86 12.94 3.36 9.90
N ASP A 87 12.27 4.43 10.29
CA ASP A 87 10.96 4.39 10.94
C ASP A 87 9.86 4.47 9.86
N LEU A 88 8.71 3.82 10.09
CA LEU A 88 7.51 4.02 9.26
C LEU A 88 6.63 5.10 9.87
N TRP A 89 6.24 6.09 9.06
CA TRP A 89 5.37 7.18 9.45
C TRP A 89 4.16 7.26 8.54
N VAL A 90 3.08 7.85 9.05
CA VAL A 90 1.93 8.32 8.26
C VAL A 90 1.64 9.76 8.63
N ILE A 91 1.48 10.62 7.62
CA ILE A 91 0.97 11.98 7.76
C ILE A 91 -0.41 12.10 7.15
N ARG A 92 -1.34 12.74 7.87
CA ARG A 92 -2.69 13.03 7.36
C ARG A 92 -2.73 14.41 6.73
N LEU A 93 -3.26 14.52 5.51
CA LEU A 93 -3.28 15.78 4.77
C LEU A 93 -4.25 16.82 5.33
N LYS A 94 -5.31 16.39 6.02
CA LYS A 94 -6.30 17.34 6.56
C LYS A 94 -5.78 18.22 7.70
N ASP A 95 -4.81 17.73 8.47
CA ASP A 95 -4.32 18.39 9.69
C ASP A 95 -2.80 18.33 9.86
N HIS A 96 -2.10 17.85 8.83
CA HIS A 96 -0.64 17.71 8.75
C HIS A 96 -0.05 16.94 9.94
N LYS A 97 -0.86 16.11 10.60
CA LYS A 97 -0.41 15.34 11.76
C LYS A 97 0.33 14.10 11.29
N ALA A 98 1.64 14.09 11.50
CA ALA A 98 2.49 12.91 11.32
C ALA A 98 2.49 12.04 12.60
N VAL A 99 2.35 10.74 12.42
CA VAL A 99 2.43 9.74 13.49
C VAL A 99 3.35 8.62 13.03
N ARG A 100 4.27 8.22 13.91
CA ARG A 100 5.10 7.04 13.69
C ARG A 100 4.28 5.78 13.94
N LEU A 101 4.20 4.91 12.93
CA LEU A 101 3.52 3.62 13.01
C LEU A 101 4.45 2.53 13.52
N VAL A 102 5.70 2.50 13.03
CA VAL A 102 6.67 1.46 13.36
C VAL A 102 8.02 2.11 13.64
N THR A 103 8.65 1.68 14.73
CA THR A 103 10.03 2.03 15.04
C THR A 103 10.95 0.99 14.44
N GLY A 104 11.85 1.43 13.56
CA GLY A 104 12.88 0.60 12.97
C GLY A 104 13.85 0.09 14.02
N LYS A 105 14.48 -1.05 13.74
CA LYS A 105 15.51 -1.63 14.60
C LYS A 105 16.74 -1.97 13.75
N PRO A 106 17.97 -1.84 14.29
CA PRO A 106 19.13 -2.44 13.66
C PRO A 106 18.89 -3.92 13.39
N ALA A 107 19.50 -4.47 12.32
CA ALA A 107 19.42 -5.90 12.06
C ALA A 107 19.94 -6.67 13.28
N GLY A 108 19.06 -7.45 13.90
CA GLY A 108 19.42 -8.38 14.95
C GLY A 108 19.60 -9.78 14.36
N LYS A 109 20.33 -10.65 15.06
CA LYS A 109 20.33 -12.09 14.75
C LYS A 109 18.94 -12.65 15.09
N GLY A 110 18.05 -12.79 14.11
CA GLY A 110 16.67 -13.21 14.32
C GLY A 110 16.03 -13.78 13.05
N LYS A 111 14.87 -14.42 13.21
CA LYS A 111 14.05 -14.85 12.06
C LYS A 111 13.51 -13.61 11.32
N PRO A 112 13.36 -13.65 9.98
CA PRO A 112 12.80 -12.54 9.18
C PRO A 112 11.56 -11.89 9.80
N ALA A 113 10.64 -12.70 10.33
CA ALA A 113 9.42 -12.25 11.00
C ALA A 113 9.61 -11.29 12.20
N ASN A 114 10.82 -11.18 12.74
CA ASN A 114 11.15 -10.30 13.87
C ASN A 114 12.07 -9.14 13.48
N VAL A 115 12.50 -9.06 12.22
CA VAL A 115 13.40 -8.02 11.74
C VAL A 115 12.58 -6.81 11.31
N LEU A 116 12.95 -5.64 11.82
CA LEU A 116 12.37 -4.34 11.44
C LEU A 116 13.50 -3.40 11.01
N ALA A 117 14.53 -3.97 10.40
CA ALA A 117 15.64 -3.23 9.82
C ALA A 117 15.26 -2.78 8.43
N ASP A 118 15.80 -1.62 8.05
CA ASP A 118 15.62 -1.03 6.74
C ASP A 118 14.17 -1.07 6.23
N ILE A 119 13.25 -0.52 7.04
CA ILE A 119 11.85 -0.43 6.66
C ILE A 119 11.73 0.40 5.39
N ASP A 120 11.08 -0.16 4.37
CA ASP A 120 10.98 0.47 3.06
C ASP A 120 9.70 0.14 2.31
N HIS A 121 9.45 0.83 1.19
CA HIS A 121 8.36 0.60 0.24
C HIS A 121 6.99 0.44 0.92
N PRO A 122 6.51 1.43 1.68
CA PRO A 122 5.17 1.37 2.25
C PRO A 122 4.11 1.38 1.14
N ILE A 123 3.06 0.57 1.26
CA ILE A 123 1.92 0.53 0.32
C ILE A 123 0.63 0.33 1.12
N PHE A 124 -0.39 1.15 0.82
CA PHE A 124 -1.70 1.00 1.45
C PHE A 124 -2.49 -0.17 0.85
N SER A 125 -3.28 -0.84 1.69
CA SER A 125 -4.39 -1.68 1.23
C SER A 125 -5.43 -0.86 0.45
N PRO A 126 -6.26 -1.48 -0.42
CA PRO A 126 -7.21 -0.72 -1.25
C PRO A 126 -8.26 0.05 -0.44
N ASP A 127 -8.56 -0.41 0.78
CA ASP A 127 -9.44 0.27 1.73
C ASP A 127 -8.72 1.32 2.60
N GLY A 128 -7.40 1.49 2.45
CA GLY A 128 -6.56 2.40 3.22
C GLY A 128 -6.34 2.01 4.69
N ALA A 129 -6.89 0.88 5.15
CA ALA A 129 -6.87 0.53 6.57
C ALA A 129 -5.53 -0.06 7.04
N THR A 130 -4.73 -0.61 6.14
CA THR A 130 -3.46 -1.28 6.42
C THR A 130 -2.35 -0.67 5.58
N VAL A 131 -1.17 -0.48 6.17
CA VAL A 131 0.07 -0.20 5.45
C VAL A 131 0.92 -1.47 5.47
N TYR A 132 1.20 -1.99 4.29
CA TYR A 132 2.20 -3.04 4.08
C TYR A 132 3.56 -2.39 3.82
N PHE A 133 4.65 -3.06 4.19
CA PHE A 133 6.00 -2.55 3.98
C PHE A 133 7.03 -3.69 3.94
N LEU A 134 8.18 -3.41 3.34
CA LEU A 134 9.33 -4.31 3.29
C LEU A 134 10.28 -4.05 4.46
N THR A 135 11.01 -5.07 4.86
CA THR A 135 12.13 -4.98 5.79
C THR A 135 13.27 -5.86 5.29
N ALA A 136 14.51 -5.37 5.38
CA ALA A 136 15.68 -6.21 5.12
C ALA A 136 15.90 -7.17 6.29
N ALA A 137 15.59 -8.46 6.08
CA ALA A 137 15.81 -9.51 7.07
C ALA A 137 17.28 -10.00 7.08
N SER A 138 17.93 -10.01 5.92
CA SER A 138 19.37 -10.22 5.70
C SER A 138 19.80 -9.64 4.34
N SER A 139 21.07 -9.82 3.94
CA SER A 139 21.58 -9.45 2.61
C SER A 139 20.78 -10.06 1.45
N ASP A 140 20.21 -11.25 1.66
CA ASP A 140 19.56 -12.06 0.62
C ASP A 140 18.09 -12.36 0.94
N SER A 141 17.54 -11.75 1.99
CA SER A 141 16.16 -12.00 2.43
C SER A 141 15.51 -10.71 2.88
N ALA A 142 14.34 -10.44 2.32
CA ALA A 142 13.41 -9.47 2.86
C ALA A 142 12.12 -10.14 3.35
N ALA A 143 11.41 -9.39 4.17
CA ALA A 143 10.12 -9.78 4.70
C ALA A 143 9.09 -8.68 4.46
N ILE A 144 7.83 -9.09 4.30
CA ILE A 144 6.69 -8.20 4.21
C ILE A 144 5.97 -8.21 5.54
N HIS A 145 5.72 -7.00 6.03
CA HIS A 145 5.01 -6.73 7.25
C HIS A 145 3.76 -5.89 6.96
N ALA A 146 2.86 -5.84 7.93
CA ALA A 146 1.63 -5.06 7.89
C ALA A 146 1.41 -4.34 9.21
N VAL A 147 0.93 -3.11 9.17
CA VAL A 147 0.52 -2.34 10.35
C VAL A 147 -0.81 -1.60 10.05
N PRO A 148 -1.73 -1.46 11.02
CA PRO A 148 -2.90 -0.62 10.82
C PRO A 148 -2.48 0.83 10.54
N ALA A 149 -3.09 1.48 9.54
CA ALA A 149 -2.80 2.87 9.19
C ALA A 149 -3.14 3.85 10.32
N ALA A 150 -4.09 3.48 11.20
CA ALA A 150 -4.43 4.23 12.40
C ALA A 150 -3.43 4.05 13.56
N GLY A 151 -2.41 3.21 13.39
CA GLY A 151 -1.51 2.75 14.45
C GLY A 151 -2.01 1.49 15.14
N GLY A 152 -1.10 0.79 15.79
CA GLY A 152 -1.35 -0.51 16.41
C GLY A 152 -0.16 -1.45 16.26
N PRO A 153 -0.31 -2.72 16.64
CA PRO A 153 0.75 -3.70 16.48
C PRO A 153 1.00 -3.99 14.99
N GLN A 154 2.27 -3.95 14.59
CA GLN A 154 2.69 -4.54 13.32
C GLN A 154 2.63 -6.07 13.41
N ARG A 155 2.49 -6.73 12.26
CA ARG A 155 2.60 -8.18 12.12
C ARG A 155 3.39 -8.54 10.87
N TYR A 156 4.10 -9.67 10.94
CA TYR A 156 4.65 -10.33 9.75
C TYR A 156 3.52 -10.87 8.85
N VAL A 157 3.77 -10.85 7.53
CA VAL A 157 2.86 -11.38 6.52
C VAL A 157 3.50 -12.59 5.83
N THR A 158 4.64 -12.40 5.17
CA THR A 158 5.35 -13.45 4.43
C THR A 158 6.78 -12.98 4.12
N ASP A 159 7.67 -13.90 3.77
CA ASP A 159 8.95 -13.57 3.15
C ASP A 159 8.70 -13.06 1.73
N GLY A 160 9.53 -12.13 1.25
CA GLY A 160 9.37 -11.53 -0.07
C GLY A 160 10.30 -10.34 -0.29
N ASN A 161 10.80 -10.22 -1.52
CA ASN A 161 11.78 -9.22 -1.93
C ASN A 161 11.14 -8.01 -2.62
N ALA A 162 9.95 -8.19 -3.19
CA ALA A 162 9.13 -7.13 -3.74
C ALA A 162 7.67 -7.31 -3.33
N LEU A 163 6.92 -6.21 -3.33
CA LEU A 163 5.52 -6.19 -2.94
C LEU A 163 4.71 -5.29 -3.87
N SER A 164 3.51 -5.75 -4.23
CA SER A 164 2.44 -4.94 -4.79
C SER A 164 1.09 -5.36 -4.22
N VAL A 165 0.12 -4.44 -4.22
CA VAL A 165 -1.26 -4.71 -3.78
C VAL A 165 -2.16 -4.89 -4.99
N VAL A 166 -2.94 -5.97 -5.02
CA VAL A 166 -3.95 -6.20 -6.04
C VAL A 166 -5.13 -5.27 -5.77
N THR A 167 -5.40 -4.34 -6.70
CA THR A 167 -6.38 -3.26 -6.45
C THR A 167 -7.80 -3.58 -6.95
N ARG A 168 -7.93 -4.57 -7.82
CA ARG A 168 -9.19 -4.90 -8.52
C ARG A 168 -9.27 -6.38 -8.89
N GLY A 169 -10.44 -6.78 -9.38
CA GLY A 169 -10.71 -8.17 -9.78
C GLY A 169 -10.98 -9.08 -8.59
N LYS A 170 -11.03 -10.39 -8.84
CA LYS A 170 -11.44 -11.37 -7.82
C LYS A 170 -10.51 -11.46 -6.60
N TYR A 171 -9.28 -10.98 -6.73
CA TYR A 171 -8.26 -11.00 -5.69
C TYR A 171 -7.96 -9.64 -5.08
N ALA A 172 -8.81 -8.63 -5.30
CA ALA A 172 -8.63 -7.30 -4.72
C ALA A 172 -8.36 -7.38 -3.20
N GLY A 173 -7.34 -6.65 -2.75
CA GLY A 173 -6.84 -6.67 -1.37
C GLY A 173 -5.73 -7.69 -1.11
N SER A 174 -5.56 -8.69 -1.98
CA SER A 174 -4.43 -9.62 -1.90
C SER A 174 -3.11 -8.94 -2.31
N LEU A 175 -2.00 -9.61 -2.02
CA LEU A 175 -0.65 -9.13 -2.29
C LEU A 175 -0.03 -9.95 -3.41
N MET A 176 0.67 -9.27 -4.31
CA MET A 176 1.61 -9.88 -5.23
C MET A 176 3.01 -9.71 -4.64
N VAL A 177 3.74 -10.81 -4.53
CA VAL A 177 5.02 -10.86 -3.82
C VAL A 177 6.02 -11.66 -4.64
N GLU A 178 7.16 -11.05 -4.95
CA GLU A 178 8.31 -11.76 -5.49
C GLU A 178 9.02 -12.51 -4.35
N GLN A 179 9.17 -13.82 -4.48
CA GLN A 179 9.74 -14.66 -3.43
C GLN A 179 10.95 -15.43 -3.91
N HIS A 180 12.09 -15.29 -3.23
CA HIS A 180 13.21 -16.18 -3.43
C HIS A 180 12.89 -17.60 -2.99
N ARG A 181 12.99 -18.55 -3.90
CA ARG A 181 12.67 -19.95 -3.66
C ARG A 181 13.80 -20.84 -4.14
N VAL A 182 14.17 -21.81 -3.30
CA VAL A 182 15.16 -22.83 -3.64
C VAL A 182 14.44 -24.07 -4.17
N MET A 183 14.84 -24.55 -5.34
CA MET A 183 14.40 -25.80 -5.93
C MET A 183 15.44 -26.89 -5.64
N ALA A 184 15.00 -28.01 -5.05
CA ALA A 184 15.87 -29.16 -4.88
C ALA A 184 16.48 -29.55 -6.23
N ASP A 185 17.80 -29.63 -6.27
CA ASP A 185 18.62 -30.05 -7.42
C ASP A 185 18.59 -29.13 -8.68
N HIS A 186 17.94 -27.96 -8.61
CA HIS A 186 17.75 -27.08 -9.78
C HIS A 186 18.09 -25.59 -9.53
N GLY A 187 18.69 -25.26 -8.38
CA GLY A 187 19.09 -23.89 -8.05
C GLY A 187 17.96 -23.10 -7.38
N SER A 188 17.90 -21.80 -7.64
CA SER A 188 16.87 -20.91 -7.11
C SER A 188 16.12 -20.20 -8.23
N TRP A 189 14.94 -19.69 -7.90
CA TRP A 189 14.06 -18.93 -8.79
C TRP A 189 13.26 -17.91 -7.97
N ASP A 190 12.80 -16.84 -8.61
CA ASP A 190 12.17 -15.69 -7.94
C ASP A 190 10.75 -15.44 -8.49
N PRO A 191 9.80 -16.38 -8.32
CA PRO A 191 8.47 -16.20 -8.88
C PRO A 191 7.67 -15.13 -8.15
N GLU A 192 6.74 -14.54 -8.90
CA GLU A 192 5.62 -13.80 -8.36
C GLU A 192 4.61 -14.77 -7.74
N VAL A 193 4.22 -14.47 -6.50
CA VAL A 193 3.32 -15.28 -5.69
C VAL A 193 2.17 -14.43 -5.21
N LEU A 194 0.96 -14.91 -5.45
CA LEU A 194 -0.25 -14.30 -4.94
C LEU A 194 -0.49 -14.78 -3.50
N VAL A 195 -0.56 -13.83 -2.57
CA VAL A 195 -0.68 -14.09 -1.13
C VAL A 195 -1.88 -13.31 -0.56
N SER A 196 -2.64 -13.93 0.33
CA SER A 196 -3.73 -13.24 1.04
C SER A 196 -3.20 -12.15 2.00
N PRO A 197 -4.02 -11.19 2.45
CA PRO A 197 -3.64 -10.21 3.49
C PRO A 197 -3.07 -10.84 4.78
N ALA A 198 -3.48 -12.07 5.07
CA ALA A 198 -3.06 -12.82 6.25
C ALA A 198 -1.73 -13.60 6.05
N GLY A 199 -1.10 -13.51 4.88
CA GLY A 199 0.16 -14.20 4.59
C GLY A 199 0.02 -15.61 4.01
N LYS A 200 -1.21 -16.10 3.82
CA LYS A 200 -1.42 -17.42 3.19
C LYS A 200 -1.25 -17.33 1.68
N MET A 201 -0.36 -18.13 1.11
CA MET A 201 -0.21 -18.30 -0.34
C MET A 201 -1.52 -18.77 -0.96
N ILE A 202 -1.95 -18.09 -2.02
CA ILE A 202 -3.11 -18.42 -2.84
C ILE A 202 -2.65 -19.24 -4.05
N LYS A 203 -1.65 -18.74 -4.80
CA LYS A 203 -1.04 -19.45 -5.93
C LYS A 203 0.32 -18.85 -6.29
N VAL A 204 1.14 -19.66 -6.96
CA VAL A 204 2.34 -19.18 -7.66
C VAL A 204 1.93 -18.74 -9.06
N VAL A 205 2.30 -17.52 -9.45
CA VAL A 205 2.04 -16.96 -10.78
C VAL A 205 3.20 -17.27 -11.72
N GLY A 206 4.43 -17.22 -11.21
CA GLY A 206 5.68 -17.45 -11.96
C GLY A 206 6.45 -16.16 -12.20
N GLU A 207 7.50 -16.21 -13.01
CA GLU A 207 8.32 -15.04 -13.37
C GLU A 207 7.67 -14.26 -14.54
N ASP A 208 6.52 -13.61 -14.27
CA ASP A 208 5.80 -12.78 -15.24
C ASP A 208 5.93 -11.29 -14.89
N PRO A 209 6.60 -10.46 -15.72
CA PRO A 209 6.65 -9.01 -15.52
C PRO A 209 5.28 -8.32 -15.49
N ASN A 210 4.23 -9.00 -15.97
CA ASN A 210 2.84 -8.54 -15.95
C ASN A 210 1.98 -9.27 -14.92
N ALA A 211 2.56 -10.03 -13.99
CA ALA A 211 1.84 -10.88 -13.03
C ALA A 211 0.69 -10.13 -12.35
N LEU A 212 0.94 -8.91 -11.86
CA LEU A 212 -0.07 -8.07 -11.23
C LEU A 212 -1.26 -7.80 -12.17
N ARG A 213 -1.00 -7.35 -13.41
CA ARG A 213 -2.06 -7.06 -14.39
C ARG A 213 -2.81 -8.32 -14.83
N SER A 214 -2.11 -9.45 -14.91
CA SER A 214 -2.70 -10.74 -15.22
C SER A 214 -3.69 -11.17 -14.13
N VAL A 215 -3.28 -11.09 -12.87
CA VAL A 215 -4.12 -11.41 -11.70
C VAL A 215 -5.30 -10.46 -11.54
N GLU A 216 -5.10 -9.15 -11.75
CA GLU A 216 -6.16 -8.15 -11.68
C GLU A 216 -7.26 -8.32 -12.74
N ARG A 217 -6.99 -9.02 -13.85
CA ARG A 217 -7.96 -9.31 -14.92
C ARG A 217 -8.77 -10.57 -14.69
N GLU A 218 -8.39 -11.39 -13.71
CA GLU A 218 -9.11 -12.62 -13.43
C GLU A 218 -10.50 -12.34 -12.84
N GLN A 219 -11.51 -12.91 -13.50
CA GLN A 219 -12.91 -12.88 -13.07
C GLN A 219 -13.27 -14.16 -12.32
N ASN A 220 -14.37 -14.09 -11.56
CA ASN A 220 -14.97 -15.24 -10.86
C ASN A 220 -15.54 -16.26 -11.84
#